data_AF-A0AAW8KKG5-F1
#
_entry.id   AF-A0AAW8KKG5-F1
#
_cell.length_a   1.000
_cell.length_b   1.000
_cell.length_c   1.000
_cell.angle_alpha   90.00
_cell.angle_beta   90.00
_cell.angle_gamma   90.00
#
_symmetry.space_group_name_H-M   'P 1'
#
loop_
_entity.id
_entity.type
_entity.pdbx_description
1 polymer ?
#
loop_
_entity_poly.entity_id
_entity_poly.type
_entity_poly.pdbx_seq_one_letter_code
_entity_poly.pdbx_strand_id
1 'polypeptide(L)'
;KIHIKMMEKNGGISEATNAAAEMADGDYLVLMDNDDELSFFALYGFYKNIMRTKADIIYSDQDIIDENGNHREPLFKPDWSPDLMRSQMYV
;
A
#
# COMPACT_ATOMS: atom_id res chain seq x y z
N LYS A 1 8.44 -12.76 -10.63
CA LYS A 1 8.89 -13.89 -9.79
C LYS A 1 8.41 -13.60 -8.38
N ILE A 2 7.82 -14.57 -7.67
CA ILE A 2 7.36 -14.37 -6.30
C ILE A 2 8.44 -14.89 -5.36
N HIS A 3 8.82 -14.07 -4.38
CA HIS A 3 9.79 -14.41 -3.33
C HIS A 3 9.05 -14.60 -2.02
N ILE A 4 9.33 -15.70 -1.31
CA ILE A 4 8.66 -16.07 -0.06
C ILE A 4 9.72 -16.41 0.97
N LYS A 5 9.60 -15.85 2.18
CA LYS A 5 10.45 -16.16 3.33
C LYS A 5 9.57 -16.66 4.47
N MET A 6 9.83 -17.88 4.91
CA MET A 6 9.18 -18.46 6.08
C MET A 6 9.96 -18.07 7.33
N MET A 7 9.29 -17.48 8.31
CA MET A 7 9.89 -17.10 9.58
C MET A 7 9.82 -18.25 10.59
N GLU A 8 10.84 -18.39 11.45
CA GLU A 8 10.89 -19.46 12.47
C GLU A 8 9.83 -19.28 13.57
N LYS A 9 9.41 -18.03 13.81
CA LYS A 9 8.38 -17.66 14.79
C LYS A 9 7.52 -16.53 14.24
N ASN A 10 6.33 -16.36 14.81
CA ASN A 10 5.47 -15.22 14.49
C ASN A 10 6.03 -13.94 15.13
N GLY A 11 6.54 -13.02 14.30
CA GLY A 11 7.03 -11.69 14.71
C GLY A 11 6.00 -10.57 14.58
N GLY A 12 4.77 -10.90 14.17
CA GLY A 12 3.74 -9.91 13.84
C GLY A 12 3.96 -9.21 12.49
N ILE A 13 3.05 -8.28 12.17
CA ILE A 13 3.00 -7.61 10.86
C ILE A 13 4.29 -6.82 10.60
N SER A 14 4.76 -6.04 11.57
CA SER A 14 5.97 -5.22 11.38
C SER A 14 7.21 -6.04 11.02
N GLU A 15 7.43 -7.18 11.69
CA GLU A 15 8.60 -8.02 11.40
C GLU A 15 8.47 -8.70 10.02
N ALA A 16 7.26 -9.13 9.65
CA ALA A 16 6.98 -9.69 8.33
C ALA A 16 7.18 -8.66 7.21
N THR A 17 6.65 -7.44 7.37
CA THR A 17 6.80 -6.34 6.41
C THR A 17 8.26 -5.94 6.24
N ASN A 18 9.02 -5.82 7.33
CA ASN A 18 10.46 -5.51 7.25
C ASN A 18 11.23 -6.61 6.52
N ALA A 19 10.94 -7.88 6.82
CA ALA A 19 11.57 -9.01 6.13
C ALA A 19 11.23 -9.04 4.64
N ALA A 20 10.01 -8.64 4.24
CA ALA A 20 9.61 -8.50 2.85
C ALA A 20 10.32 -7.33 2.16
N ALA A 21 10.43 -6.18 2.83
CA ALA A 21 11.15 -5.01 2.33
C ALA A 21 12.63 -5.29 2.06
N GLU A 22 13.31 -6.04 2.94
CA GLU A 22 14.71 -6.46 2.73
C GLU A 22 14.90 -7.37 1.51
N MET A 23 13.86 -8.08 1.07
CA MET A 23 13.91 -8.95 -0.11
C MET A 23 13.62 -8.20 -1.42
N ALA A 24 13.00 -7.02 -1.35
CA ALA A 24 12.62 -6.26 -2.52
C ALA A 24 13.84 -5.53 -3.13
N ASP A 25 13.84 -5.41 -4.45
CA ASP A 25 14.93 -4.84 -5.25
C ASP A 25 14.51 -3.60 -6.07
N GLY A 26 13.27 -3.16 -5.92
CA GLY A 26 12.73 -2.00 -6.61
C GLY A 26 13.07 -0.66 -5.95
N ASP A 27 13.00 0.42 -6.73
CA ASP A 27 13.22 1.79 -6.23
C ASP A 27 12.13 2.28 -5.27
N TYR A 28 10.93 1.69 -5.36
CA TYR A 28 9.78 1.99 -4.52
C TYR A 28 9.18 0.71 -3.96
N LEU A 29 8.69 0.78 -2.72
CA LEU A 29 7.91 -0.27 -2.07
C LEU A 29 6.43 0.12 -2.06
N VAL A 30 5.57 -0.85 -2.36
CA VAL A 30 4.12 -0.74 -2.18
C VAL A 30 3.73 -1.69 -1.05
N LEU A 31 3.09 -1.15 -0.01
CA LEU A 31 2.52 -1.95 1.06
C LEU A 31 1.13 -2.43 0.62
N MET A 32 0.87 -3.72 0.82
CA MET A 32 -0.39 -4.37 0.46
C MET A 32 -0.59 -5.54 1.42
N ASP A 33 -1.77 -5.61 2.03
CA ASP A 33 -2.10 -6.72 2.91
C ASP A 33 -2.43 -7.97 2.08
N ASN A 34 -2.33 -9.14 2.70
CA ASN A 34 -2.45 -10.42 1.99
C ASN A 34 -3.89 -10.77 1.59
N ASP A 35 -4.86 -10.01 2.06
CA ASP A 35 -6.30 -10.11 1.81
C ASP A 35 -6.85 -8.96 0.95
N ASP A 36 -5.98 -8.09 0.44
CA ASP A 36 -6.33 -7.00 -0.46
C ASP A 36 -6.08 -7.33 -1.95
N GLU A 37 -6.70 -6.54 -2.82
CA GLU A 37 -6.40 -6.50 -4.26
C GLU A 37 -6.08 -5.09 -4.75
N LEU A 38 -5.19 -5.00 -5.73
CA LEU A 38 -4.89 -3.74 -6.42
C LEU A 38 -5.88 -3.51 -7.56
N SER A 39 -6.44 -2.30 -7.62
CA SER A 39 -7.12 -1.84 -8.83
C SER A 39 -6.21 -1.98 -10.05
N PHE A 40 -6.79 -2.38 -11.18
CA PHE A 40 -6.07 -2.66 -12.44
C PHE A 40 -5.09 -1.54 -12.86
N PHE A 41 -5.42 -0.27 -12.57
CA PHE A 41 -4.60 0.89 -12.93
C PHE A 41 -3.74 1.45 -11.78
N ALA A 42 -3.73 0.84 -10.59
CA ALA A 42 -3.07 1.38 -9.40
C ALA A 42 -1.57 1.66 -9.63
N LEU A 43 -0.81 0.65 -10.06
CA LEU A 43 0.63 0.79 -10.27
C LEU A 43 1.00 1.78 -11.38
N TYR A 44 0.19 1.85 -12.45
CA TYR A 44 0.38 2.84 -13.51
C TYR A 44 0.10 4.27 -13.00
N GLY A 45 -0.94 4.44 -12.18
CA GLY A 45 -1.26 5.69 -11.51
C GLY A 45 -0.12 6.16 -10.60
N PHE A 46 0.44 5.25 -9.79
CA PHE A 46 1.61 5.53 -8.97
C PHE A 46 2.81 5.93 -9.82
N TYR A 47 3.17 5.13 -10.83
CA TYR A 47 4.29 5.45 -11.73
C TYR A 47 4.18 6.85 -12.35
N LYS A 48 3.01 7.21 -12.87
CA LYS A 48 2.79 8.56 -13.43
C LYS A 48 2.98 9.67 -12.41
N ASN A 49 2.52 9.47 -11.18
CA ASN A 49 2.69 10.44 -10.10
C ASN A 49 4.16 10.56 -9.71
N ILE A 50 4.87 9.44 -9.49
CA ILE A 50 6.31 9.42 -9.21
C ILE A 50 7.08 10.19 -10.28
N MET A 51 6.81 9.93 -11.56
CA MET A 51 7.54 10.59 -12.65
C MET A 51 7.32 12.11 -12.69
N ARG A 52 6.14 12.57 -12.29
CA ARG A 52 5.77 13.99 -12.29
C ARG A 52 6.27 14.73 -11.05
N THR A 53 6.09 14.17 -9.87
CA THR A 53 6.32 14.86 -8.59
C THR A 53 7.66 14.51 -7.95
N LYS A 54 8.24 13.36 -8.29
CA LYS A 54 9.42 12.79 -7.62
C LYS A 54 9.22 12.63 -6.11
N ALA A 55 7.98 12.39 -5.68
CA ALA A 55 7.65 12.22 -4.28
C ALA A 55 8.26 10.93 -3.70
N ASP A 56 8.71 11.00 -2.45
CA ASP A 56 9.21 9.84 -1.69
C ASP A 56 8.08 8.92 -1.24
N ILE A 57 6.89 9.48 -0.99
CA ILE A 57 5.69 8.76 -0.52
C ILE A 57 4.51 9.17 -1.38
N ILE A 58 3.71 8.18 -1.78
CA ILE A 58 2.46 8.35 -2.52
C ILE A 58 1.43 7.40 -1.90
N TYR A 59 0.20 7.88 -1.79
CA TYR A 59 -0.95 7.09 -1.37
C TYR A 59 -2.10 7.26 -2.37
N SER A 60 -3.04 6.32 -2.36
CA SER A 60 -4.28 6.40 -3.13
C SER A 60 -5.49 6.27 -2.24
N ASP A 61 -6.63 6.65 -2.79
CA ASP A 61 -7.95 6.25 -2.31
C ASP A 61 -8.05 4.73 -2.16
N GLN A 62 -9.03 4.30 -1.37
CA GLN A 62 -9.31 2.90 -1.12
C GLN A 62 -10.81 2.64 -1.19
N ASP A 63 -11.18 1.38 -1.33
CA ASP A 63 -12.55 0.91 -1.25
C ASP A 63 -12.55 -0.45 -0.57
N ILE A 64 -13.66 -0.82 0.05
CA ILE A 64 -13.84 -2.13 0.66
C ILE A 64 -14.59 -3.01 -0.31
N ILE A 65 -14.02 -4.18 -0.56
CA ILE A 65 -14.65 -5.25 -1.34
C ILE A 65 -15.18 -6.28 -0.35
N ASP A 66 -16.47 -6.62 -0.47
CA ASP A 66 -17.07 -7.66 0.36
C ASP A 66 -16.73 -9.07 -0.13
N GLU A 67 -17.15 -10.10 0.63
CA GLU A 67 -16.89 -11.50 0.31
C GLU A 67 -17.52 -11.97 -1.03
N ASN A 68 -18.45 -11.19 -1.59
CA ASN A 68 -19.07 -11.46 -2.89
C ASN A 68 -18.39 -10.68 -4.04
N GLY A 69 -17.35 -9.91 -3.76
CA GLY A 69 -16.64 -9.08 -4.73
C GLY A 69 -17.30 -7.72 -5.00
N ASN A 70 -18.26 -7.29 -4.17
CA ASN A 70 -18.92 -5.99 -4.35
C ASN A 70 -18.18 -4.87 -3.60
N HIS A 71 -18.00 -3.76 -4.30
CA HIS A 71 -17.54 -2.48 -3.74
C HIS A 71 -18.60 -1.85 -2.86
N ARG A 72 -18.24 -1.38 -1.65
CA ARG A 72 -19.24 -0.86 -0.69
C ARG A 72 -18.88 0.44 0.03
N GLU A 73 -17.61 0.74 0.25
CA GLU A 73 -17.19 1.84 1.14
C GLU A 73 -15.99 2.59 0.53
N PRO A 74 -16.21 3.34 -0.58
CA PRO A 74 -15.15 4.11 -1.19
C PRO A 74 -14.74 5.25 -0.25
N LEU A 75 -13.46 5.31 0.09
CA LEU A 75 -12.83 6.37 0.84
C LEU A 75 -11.90 7.17 -0.07
N PHE A 76 -12.38 8.34 -0.50
CA PHE A 76 -11.58 9.33 -1.22
C PHE A 76 -10.77 10.15 -0.23
N LYS A 77 -9.45 9.92 -0.19
CA LYS A 77 -8.53 10.61 0.71
C LYS A 77 -8.28 12.03 0.18
N PRO A 78 -8.17 13.04 1.07
CA PRO A 78 -7.86 14.40 0.64
C PRO A 78 -6.42 14.52 0.13
N ASP A 79 -6.12 15.68 -0.46
CA ASP A 79 -4.74 16.10 -0.72
C ASP A 79 -3.88 16.05 0.55
N TRP A 80 -2.57 15.93 0.38
CA TRP A 80 -1.62 15.83 1.48
C TRP A 80 -1.78 16.97 2.48
N SER A 81 -1.97 16.61 3.74
CA SER A 81 -2.08 17.53 4.86
C SER A 81 -1.25 17.03 6.04
N PRO A 82 -0.21 17.76 6.45
CA PRO A 82 0.61 17.39 7.59
C PRO A 82 -0.18 17.35 8.90
N ASP A 83 -1.25 18.15 9.03
CA ASP A 83 -2.12 18.19 10.20
C ASP A 83 -3.02 16.95 10.25
N LEU A 84 -3.62 16.57 9.12
CA LEU A 84 -4.41 15.34 9.05
C LEU A 84 -3.55 14.11 9.30
N MET A 85 -2.31 14.07 8.80
CA MET A 85 -1.44 12.89 8.95
C MET A 85 -1.10 12.62 10.41
N ARG A 86 -1.03 13.68 11.22
CA ARG A 86 -0.76 13.58 12.67
C ARG A 86 -2.01 13.36 13.50
N SER A 87 -3.18 13.59 12.93
CA SER A 87 -4.46 13.56 13.66
C SER A 87 -5.30 12.33 13.31
N GLN A 88 -5.10 11.74 12.14
CA GLN A 88 -5.89 10.62 11.62
C GLN A 88 -5.05 9.64 10.81
N MET A 89 -5.49 8.38 10.81
CA MET A 89 -4.97 7.36 9.91
C MET A 89 -5.71 7.50 8.58
N TYR A 90 -5.11 8.22 7.64
CA TYR A 90 -5.69 8.43 6.31
C TYR A 90 -4.67 8.23 5.17
N VAL A 91 -3.45 7.82 5.48
CA VAL A 91 -2.45 7.34 4.50
C VAL A 91 -2.45 5.83 4.56
#